data_AF-A0A7X6PY34-F1
#
_entry.id   AF-A0A7X6PY34-F1
#
_cell.length_a   1.000
_cell.length_b   1.000
_cell.length_c   1.000
_cell.angle_alpha   90.00
_cell.angle_beta   90.00
_cell.angle_gamma   90.00
#
_symmetry.space_group_name_H-M   'P 1'
#
loop_
_entity.id
_entity.type
_entity.pdbx_description
1 polymer ?
#
loop_
_entity_poly.entity_id
_entity_poly.type
_entity_poly.pdbx_seq_one_letter_code
_entity_poly.pdbx_strand_id
1 'polypeptide(L)'
;IFGFLLNKVNYPTTIVEGLFHGLTFGNVFVFLLFTAVGYLLYLFLYAALGSLVTKLEDVNSSITPVTLLFMVGYGISAFAMEMPGLWLVKVASFVPFTSILTMPVRNFQTSIPWYELATSMVLMISTTLFLAYLSIKIYRMGSLNYGNKIKIREALKMVFTKS
;
A
#
# COMPACT_ATOMS: atom_id res chain seq x y z
N ILE A 1 -18.00 -1.24 19.73
CA ILE A 1 -19.25 -1.98 19.38
C ILE A 1 -20.19 -2.06 20.58
N PHE A 2 -19.75 -2.58 21.74
CA PHE A 2 -20.62 -2.70 22.93
C PHE A 2 -21.21 -1.37 23.43
N GLY A 3 -20.42 -0.30 23.52
CA GLY A 3 -20.92 1.04 23.89
C GLY A 3 -21.90 1.65 22.87
N PHE A 4 -21.73 1.35 21.58
CA PHE A 4 -22.68 1.74 20.55
C PHE A 4 -24.03 1.00 20.72
N LEU A 5 -23.99 -0.30 21.04
CA LEU A 5 -25.20 -1.11 21.28
C LEU A 5 -25.99 -0.64 22.50
N LEU A 6 -25.30 -0.26 23.59
CA LEU A 6 -25.93 0.24 24.81
C LEU A 6 -26.54 1.64 24.65
N ASN A 7 -25.95 2.48 23.79
CA ASN A 7 -26.35 3.88 23.64
C ASN A 7 -27.02 4.18 22.29
N LYS A 8 -27.40 3.15 21.52
CA LYS A 8 -27.89 3.29 20.14
C LYS A 8 -29.07 4.25 20.02
N VAL A 9 -29.95 4.24 21.02
CA VAL A 9 -31.19 5.03 21.08
C VAL A 9 -30.93 6.53 21.21
N ASN A 10 -29.78 6.93 21.77
CA ASN A 10 -29.42 8.34 21.98
C ASN A 10 -28.59 8.92 20.82
N TYR A 11 -28.20 8.10 19.84
CA TYR A 11 -27.55 8.62 18.65
C TYR A 11 -28.58 9.13 17.65
N PRO A 12 -28.38 10.34 17.10
CA PRO A 12 -29.14 10.80 15.95
C PRO A 12 -29.11 9.74 14.84
N THR A 13 -30.28 9.42 14.28
CA THR A 13 -30.41 8.43 13.19
C THR A 13 -29.51 8.76 12.00
N THR A 14 -29.27 10.05 11.75
CA THR A 14 -28.34 10.56 10.73
C THR A 14 -26.89 10.13 10.94
N ILE A 15 -26.41 10.06 12.19
CA ILE A 15 -25.04 9.60 12.51
C ILE A 15 -24.95 8.09 12.33
N VAL A 16 -25.99 7.36 12.75
CA VAL A 16 -26.04 5.91 12.62
C VAL A 16 -26.09 5.52 11.14
N GLU A 17 -26.98 6.11 10.36
CA GLU A 17 -27.11 5.86 8.93
C GLU A 17 -25.84 6.29 8.19
N GLY A 18 -25.28 7.47 8.51
CA GLY A 18 -24.01 7.94 7.92
C GLY A 18 -22.82 7.02 8.20
N LEU A 19 -22.73 6.42 9.39
CA LEU A 19 -21.68 5.47 9.76
C LEU A 19 -21.73 4.17 8.95
N PHE A 20 -22.94 3.66 8.67
CA PHE A 20 -23.12 2.36 8.02
C PHE A 20 -23.35 2.45 6.51
N HIS A 21 -23.72 3.62 5.98
CA HIS A 21 -23.99 3.82 4.55
C HIS A 21 -22.80 3.46 3.65
N GLY A 22 -21.57 3.76 4.09
CA GLY A 22 -20.35 3.41 3.35
C GLY A 22 -19.90 1.95 3.53
N LEU A 23 -20.38 1.25 4.55
CA LEU A 23 -19.92 -0.10 4.94
C LEU A 23 -20.69 -1.21 4.21
N THR A 24 -20.79 -1.10 2.88
CA THR A 24 -21.36 -2.17 2.05
C THR A 24 -20.37 -3.33 1.93
N PHE A 25 -20.89 -4.53 1.67
CA PHE A 25 -20.04 -5.71 1.46
C PHE A 25 -19.03 -5.50 0.32
N GLY A 26 -19.43 -4.82 -0.74
CA GLY A 26 -18.55 -4.48 -1.87
C GLY A 26 -17.39 -3.57 -1.46
N ASN A 27 -17.64 -2.53 -0.67
CA ASN A 27 -16.60 -1.61 -0.22
C ASN A 27 -15.62 -2.28 0.75
N VAL A 28 -16.12 -3.11 1.66
CA VAL A 28 -15.28 -3.90 2.57
C VAL A 28 -14.42 -4.90 1.78
N PHE A 29 -14.99 -5.57 0.79
CA PHE A 29 -14.26 -6.49 -0.07
C PHE A 29 -13.13 -5.78 -0.84
N VAL A 30 -13.43 -4.63 -1.46
CA VAL A 30 -12.42 -3.81 -2.14
C VAL A 30 -11.31 -3.39 -1.17
N PHE A 31 -11.67 -2.88 0.01
CA PHE A 31 -10.71 -2.49 1.03
C PHE A 31 -9.78 -3.66 1.44
N LEU A 32 -10.35 -4.82 1.74
CA LEU A 32 -9.58 -5.99 2.14
C LEU A 32 -8.68 -6.49 1.02
N LEU A 33 -9.17 -6.54 -0.21
CA LEU A 33 -8.41 -7.01 -1.36
C LEU A 33 -7.22 -6.08 -1.66
N PHE A 34 -7.46 -4.76 -1.69
CA PHE A 34 -6.40 -3.78 -1.91
C PHE A 34 -5.38 -3.78 -0.76
N THR A 35 -5.84 -3.86 0.48
CA THR A 35 -4.97 -3.93 1.66
C THR A 35 -4.13 -5.20 1.64
N ALA A 36 -4.71 -6.35 1.32
CA ALA A 36 -3.97 -7.61 1.29
C ALA A 36 -2.85 -7.61 0.24
N VAL A 37 -3.17 -7.24 -1.01
CA VAL A 37 -2.18 -7.22 -2.10
C VAL A 37 -1.15 -6.10 -1.91
N GLY A 38 -1.60 -4.92 -1.48
CA GLY A 38 -0.73 -3.80 -1.17
C GLY A 38 0.20 -4.12 0.02
N TYR A 39 -0.29 -4.82 1.04
CA TYR A 39 0.53 -5.26 2.15
C TYR A 39 1.66 -6.20 1.68
N LEU A 40 1.34 -7.17 0.81
CA LEU A 40 2.36 -8.02 0.19
C LEU A 40 3.40 -7.22 -0.60
N LEU A 41 2.97 -6.20 -1.35
CA LEU A 41 3.86 -5.28 -2.07
C LEU A 41 4.89 -4.67 -1.12
N TYR A 42 4.44 -4.08 -0.02
CA TYR A 42 5.31 -3.45 0.98
C TYR A 42 6.17 -4.48 1.71
N LEU A 43 5.66 -5.68 1.99
CA LEU A 43 6.46 -6.76 2.57
C LEU A 43 7.66 -7.13 1.69
N PHE A 44 7.51 -7.22 0.37
CA PHE A 44 8.64 -7.49 -0.52
C PHE A 44 9.66 -6.35 -0.55
N LEU A 45 9.20 -5.09 -0.48
CA LEU A 45 10.12 -3.95 -0.36
C LEU A 45 10.92 -3.99 0.94
N TYR A 46 10.25 -4.22 2.08
CA TYR A 46 10.92 -4.32 3.37
C TYR A 46 11.83 -5.55 3.46
N ALA A 47 11.43 -6.69 2.89
CA ALA A 47 12.26 -7.89 2.82
C ALA A 47 13.54 -7.66 2.01
N ALA A 48 13.43 -7.02 0.84
CA ALA A 48 14.57 -6.66 0.01
C ALA A 48 15.54 -5.74 0.78
N LEU A 49 15.04 -4.68 1.40
CA LEU A 49 15.86 -3.72 2.13
C LEU A 49 16.46 -4.30 3.41
N GLY A 50 15.69 -5.10 4.16
CA GLY A 50 16.16 -5.77 5.37
C GLY A 50 17.29 -6.75 5.07
N SER A 51 17.24 -7.43 3.92
CA SER A 51 18.30 -8.36 3.51
C SER A 51 19.65 -7.69 3.18
N LEU A 52 19.65 -6.37 2.95
CA LEU A 52 20.86 -5.60 2.66
C LEU A 52 21.52 -5.00 3.91
N VAL A 53 20.87 -5.11 5.08
CA VAL A 53 21.34 -4.52 6.33
C VAL A 53 22.10 -5.56 7.14
N THR A 54 23.33 -5.24 7.53
CA THR A 54 24.18 -6.10 8.36
C THR A 54 24.15 -5.73 9.84
N LYS A 55 23.86 -4.46 10.16
CA LYS A 55 23.84 -3.95 11.54
C LYS A 55 22.45 -3.46 11.92
N LEU A 56 22.02 -3.74 13.16
CA LEU A 56 20.70 -3.34 13.65
C LEU A 56 20.49 -1.81 13.65
N GLU A 57 21.55 -1.03 13.91
CA GLU A 57 21.53 0.44 13.90
C GLU A 57 21.20 1.02 12.50
N ASP A 58 21.49 0.28 11.43
CA ASP A 58 21.26 0.70 10.05
C ASP A 58 19.83 0.42 9.54
N VAL A 59 19.05 -0.42 10.24
CA VAL A 59 17.72 -0.89 9.77
C VAL A 59 16.78 0.28 9.51
N ASN A 60 16.64 1.18 10.48
CA ASN A 60 15.73 2.34 10.37
C ASN A 60 16.11 3.22 9.17
N SER A 61 17.41 3.47 8.97
CA SER A 61 17.90 4.26 7.83
C SER A 61 17.61 3.57 6.48
N SER A 62 17.63 2.24 6.45
CA SER A 62 17.41 1.44 5.24
C SER A 62 15.94 1.46 4.81
N ILE A 63 15.01 1.33 5.76
CA ILE A 63 13.57 1.25 5.46
C ILE A 63 12.90 2.62 5.29
N THR A 64 13.53 3.70 5.78
CA THR A 64 13.00 5.08 5.73
C THR A 64 12.46 5.49 4.35
N PRO A 65 13.13 5.21 3.22
CA PRO A 65 12.60 5.60 1.90
C PRO A 65 11.25 4.94 1.58
N VAL A 66 11.03 3.69 2.01
CA VAL A 66 9.77 2.98 1.80
C VAL A 66 8.70 3.50 2.76
N THR A 67 9.08 3.83 3.99
CA THR A 67 8.17 4.50 4.94
C THR A 67 7.71 5.86 4.41
N LEU A 68 8.61 6.67 3.86
CA LEU A 68 8.27 7.96 3.26
C LEU A 68 7.36 7.80 2.04
N LEU A 69 7.59 6.79 1.21
CA LEU A 69 6.70 6.46 0.09
C LEU A 69 5.28 6.13 0.57
N PHE A 70 5.16 5.32 1.62
CA PHE A 70 3.86 5.01 2.24
C PHE A 70 3.20 6.27 2.81
N MET A 71 3.95 7.13 3.49
CA MET A 71 3.46 8.40 4.03
C MET A 71 2.94 9.35 2.93
N VAL A 72 3.59 9.40 1.77
CA VAL A 72 3.09 10.16 0.61
C VAL A 72 1.76 9.59 0.13
N GLY A 73 1.63 8.27 0.03
CA GLY A 73 0.37 7.61 -0.30
C GLY A 73 -0.74 7.92 0.70
N TYR A 74 -0.41 7.91 2.00
CA TYR A 74 -1.31 8.30 3.07
C TYR A 74 -1.75 9.77 2.94
N GLY A 75 -0.82 10.69 2.71
CA GLY A 75 -1.14 12.10 2.49
C GLY A 75 -2.06 12.32 1.29
N ILE A 76 -1.84 11.62 0.17
CA ILE A 76 -2.74 11.70 -0.99
C ILE A 76 -4.12 11.11 -0.66
N SER A 77 -4.18 10.02 0.12
CA SER A 77 -5.44 9.40 0.52
C SER A 77 -6.30 10.30 1.40
N ALA A 78 -5.70 11.20 2.19
CA ALA A 78 -6.44 12.20 2.95
C ALA A 78 -7.22 13.15 2.02
N PHE A 79 -6.63 13.57 0.89
CA PHE A 79 -7.36 14.36 -0.12
C PHE A 79 -8.48 13.58 -0.80
N ALA A 80 -8.39 12.25 -0.86
CA ALA A 80 -9.43 11.42 -1.45
C ALA A 80 -10.73 11.40 -0.62
N MET A 81 -10.68 11.75 0.67
CA MET A 81 -11.86 11.84 1.53
C MET A 81 -12.76 13.02 1.14
N GLU A 82 -12.16 14.18 0.90
CA GLU A 82 -12.89 15.43 0.60
C GLU A 82 -12.99 15.70 -0.91
N MET A 83 -11.95 15.36 -1.67
CA MET A 83 -11.80 15.67 -3.09
C MET A 83 -11.47 14.41 -3.92
N PRO A 84 -12.34 13.39 -3.93
CA PRO A 84 -12.10 12.12 -4.64
C PRO A 84 -11.97 12.27 -6.16
N GLY A 85 -12.48 13.37 -6.72
CA GLY A 85 -12.38 13.70 -8.14
C GLY A 85 -11.08 14.40 -8.56
N LEU A 86 -10.24 14.81 -7.61
CA LEU A 86 -8.99 15.53 -7.88
C LEU A 86 -8.08 14.69 -8.77
N TRP A 87 -7.45 15.31 -9.77
CA TRP A 87 -6.58 14.61 -10.73
C TRP A 87 -5.46 13.81 -10.04
N LEU A 88 -4.87 14.38 -8.98
CA LEU A 88 -3.83 13.73 -8.19
C LEU A 88 -4.34 12.45 -7.51
N VAL A 89 -5.55 12.49 -6.93
CA VAL A 89 -6.20 11.33 -6.31
C VAL A 89 -6.48 10.27 -7.37
N LYS A 90 -7.05 10.67 -8.52
CA LYS A 90 -7.33 9.75 -9.62
C LYS A 90 -6.09 9.02 -10.09
N VAL A 91 -4.97 9.71 -10.30
CA VAL A 91 -3.71 9.06 -10.72
C VAL A 91 -3.16 8.17 -9.61
N ALA A 92 -3.12 8.66 -8.37
CA ALA A 92 -2.62 7.90 -7.23
C ALA A 92 -3.47 6.65 -6.94
N SER A 93 -4.74 6.63 -7.33
CA SER A 93 -5.60 5.44 -7.26
C SER A 93 -5.15 4.30 -8.19
N PHE A 94 -4.30 4.54 -9.18
CA PHE A 94 -3.76 3.50 -10.08
C PHE A 94 -2.28 3.19 -9.83
N VAL A 95 -1.58 4.02 -9.08
CA VAL A 95 -0.16 3.81 -8.77
C VAL A 95 -0.04 2.80 -7.61
N PRO A 96 0.53 1.60 -7.81
CA PRO A 96 0.51 0.48 -6.85
C PRO A 96 0.95 0.82 -5.42
N PHE A 97 1.95 1.69 -5.30
CA PHE A 97 2.50 2.09 -3.99
C PHE A 97 1.53 2.96 -3.19
N THR A 98 0.66 3.71 -3.85
CA THR A 98 -0.29 4.63 -3.22
C THR A 98 -1.72 4.09 -3.26
N SER A 99 -2.06 3.26 -4.25
CA SER A 99 -3.38 2.69 -4.50
C SER A 99 -3.89 1.80 -3.36
N ILE A 100 -2.99 1.23 -2.55
CA ILE A 100 -3.34 0.51 -1.32
C ILE A 100 -4.23 1.34 -0.39
N LEU A 101 -4.01 2.67 -0.33
CA LEU A 101 -4.77 3.59 0.51
C LEU A 101 -5.78 4.41 -0.30
N THR A 102 -5.34 4.98 -1.43
CA THR A 102 -6.14 5.97 -2.18
C THR A 102 -7.34 5.35 -2.88
N MET A 103 -7.22 4.13 -3.44
CA MET A 103 -8.31 3.50 -4.21
C MET A 103 -9.48 3.05 -3.31
N PRO A 104 -9.26 2.39 -2.16
CA PRO A 104 -10.34 2.12 -1.21
C PRO A 104 -11.04 3.38 -0.72
N VAL A 105 -10.28 4.42 -0.31
CA VAL A 105 -10.87 5.68 0.17
C VAL A 105 -11.71 6.35 -0.92
N ARG A 106 -11.20 6.43 -2.15
CA ARG A 106 -11.95 6.97 -3.30
C ARG A 106 -13.22 6.17 -3.58
N ASN A 107 -13.19 4.84 -3.42
CA ASN A 107 -14.35 3.95 -3.59
C ASN A 107 -15.40 4.10 -2.47
N PHE A 108 -14.99 4.47 -1.26
CA PHE A 108 -15.92 4.83 -0.19
C PHE A 108 -16.65 6.16 -0.46
N GLN A 109 -15.96 7.13 -1.07
CA GLN A 109 -16.52 8.46 -1.32
C GLN A 109 -17.29 8.57 -2.63
N THR A 110 -16.94 7.77 -3.63
CA THR A 110 -17.54 7.83 -4.97
C THR A 110 -17.82 6.43 -5.49
N SER A 111 -18.89 6.29 -6.26
CA SER A 111 -19.12 5.06 -7.02
C SER A 111 -18.13 4.99 -8.18
N ILE A 112 -17.08 4.19 -8.01
CA ILE A 112 -16.08 3.96 -9.04
C ILE A 112 -16.55 2.83 -9.97
N PRO A 113 -16.45 2.99 -11.30
CA PRO A 113 -16.74 1.91 -12.23
C PRO A 113 -15.86 0.68 -11.97
N TRP A 114 -16.43 -0.51 -12.11
CA TRP A 114 -15.73 -1.77 -11.80
C TRP A 114 -14.43 -1.97 -12.62
N TYR A 115 -14.36 -1.43 -13.84
CA TYR A 115 -13.18 -1.53 -14.69
C TYR A 115 -11.99 -0.71 -14.17
N GLU A 116 -12.22 0.45 -13.51
CA GLU A 116 -11.16 1.23 -12.88
C GLU A 116 -10.57 0.47 -11.69
N LEU A 117 -11.43 -0.13 -10.86
CA LEU A 117 -11.03 -0.99 -9.74
C LEU A 117 -10.21 -2.19 -10.21
N ALA A 118 -10.70 -2.89 -11.24
CA ALA A 118 -10.00 -4.04 -11.82
C ALA A 118 -8.63 -3.66 -12.39
N THR A 119 -8.55 -2.54 -13.13
CA THR A 119 -7.29 -2.06 -13.71
C THR A 119 -6.26 -1.71 -12.63
N SER A 120 -6.67 -0.98 -11.60
CA SER A 120 -5.79 -0.64 -10.47
C SER A 120 -5.31 -1.91 -9.73
N MET A 121 -6.21 -2.87 -9.50
CA MET A 121 -5.86 -4.14 -8.87
C MET A 121 -4.84 -4.94 -9.71
N VAL A 122 -5.04 -5.04 -11.04
CA VAL A 122 -4.10 -5.73 -11.93
C VAL A 122 -2.73 -5.07 -11.95
N LEU A 123 -2.67 -3.74 -11.98
CA LEU A 123 -1.41 -3.00 -11.88
C LEU A 123 -0.69 -3.28 -10.56
N MET A 124 -1.46 -3.32 -9.45
CA MET A 124 -0.90 -3.58 -8.14
C MET A 124 -0.39 -5.02 -8.02
N ILE A 125 -1.17 -6.02 -8.45
CA ILE A 125 -0.74 -7.44 -8.47
C ILE A 125 0.52 -7.60 -9.34
N SER A 126 0.52 -7.05 -10.55
CA SER A 126 1.66 -7.15 -11.48
C SER A 126 2.93 -6.56 -10.86
N THR A 127 2.79 -5.42 -10.18
CA THR A 127 3.89 -4.76 -9.47
C THR A 127 4.35 -5.56 -8.27
N THR A 128 3.43 -6.12 -7.49
CA THR A 128 3.75 -7.01 -6.37
C THR A 128 4.55 -8.23 -6.84
N LEU A 129 4.13 -8.89 -7.92
CA LEU A 129 4.85 -10.05 -8.48
C LEU A 129 6.24 -9.67 -9.00
N PHE A 130 6.35 -8.52 -9.67
CA PHE A 130 7.63 -7.99 -10.11
C PHE A 130 8.58 -7.71 -8.92
N LEU A 131 8.07 -7.09 -7.86
CA LEU A 131 8.84 -6.81 -6.64
C LEU A 131 9.16 -8.09 -5.85
N ALA A 132 8.29 -9.09 -5.85
CA ALA A 132 8.57 -10.40 -5.28
C ALA A 132 9.78 -11.05 -5.96
N TYR A 133 9.78 -11.08 -7.29
CA TYR A 133 10.90 -11.58 -8.08
C TYR A 133 12.20 -10.81 -7.79
N LEU A 134 12.11 -9.48 -7.76
CA LEU A 134 13.26 -8.63 -7.47
C LEU A 134 13.79 -8.83 -6.05
N SER A 135 12.90 -8.93 -5.07
CA SER A 135 13.23 -9.18 -3.66
C SER A 135 13.95 -10.51 -3.48
N ILE A 136 13.53 -11.58 -4.16
CA ILE A 136 14.21 -12.89 -4.11
C ILE A 136 15.64 -12.76 -4.64
N LYS A 137 15.85 -12.05 -5.76
CA LYS A 137 17.18 -11.81 -6.30
C LYS A 137 18.05 -10.98 -5.34
N ILE A 138 17.51 -9.90 -4.78
CA ILE A 138 18.22 -9.04 -3.82
C ILE A 138 18.58 -9.83 -2.56
N TYR A 139 17.67 -10.64 -2.03
CA TYR A 139 17.89 -11.47 -0.86
C TYR A 139 19.06 -12.45 -1.06
N ARG A 140 19.13 -13.12 -2.22
CA ARG A 140 20.25 -14.02 -2.56
C ARG A 140 21.60 -13.29 -2.65
N MET A 141 21.62 -12.02 -3.03
CA MET A 141 22.84 -11.21 -3.07
C MET A 141 23.23 -10.72 -1.66
N GLY A 142 22.26 -10.28 -0.87
CA GLY A 142 22.48 -9.84 0.52
C GLY A 142 23.11 -10.94 1.38
N SER A 143 22.69 -12.20 1.20
CA SER A 143 23.25 -13.33 1.95
C SER A 143 24.69 -13.73 1.56
N LEU A 144 25.18 -13.29 0.40
CA LEU A 144 26.53 -13.60 -0.09
C LEU A 144 27.56 -12.50 0.23
N ASN A 145 27.11 -11.35 0.75
CA ASN A 145 28.00 -10.22 0.98
C ASN A 145 28.53 -10.18 2.43
N TYR A 146 29.83 -10.48 2.54
CA TYR A 146 30.61 -10.43 3.77
C TYR A 146 30.83 -8.98 4.26
N GLY A 147 29.85 -8.42 4.96
CA GLY A 147 30.04 -7.32 5.92
C GLY A 147 29.90 -5.87 5.42
N ASN A 148 29.94 -5.61 4.10
CA ASN A 148 29.79 -4.26 3.55
C ASN A 148 28.35 -3.96 3.09
N LYS A 149 27.80 -2.81 3.53
CA LYS A 149 26.45 -2.31 3.17
C LYS A 149 26.37 -2.03 1.66
N ILE A 150 25.49 -2.72 0.95
CA ILE A 150 25.22 -2.48 -0.48
C ILE A 150 24.18 -1.35 -0.61
N LYS A 151 24.42 -0.37 -1.49
CA LYS A 151 23.41 0.64 -1.82
C LYS A 151 22.33 0.04 -2.73
N ILE A 152 21.08 0.47 -2.55
CA ILE A 152 19.92 0.02 -3.36
C ILE A 152 20.20 0.13 -4.87
N ARG A 153 20.84 1.23 -5.31
CA ARG A 153 21.18 1.46 -6.73
C ARG A 153 22.14 0.40 -7.28
N GLU A 154 23.10 -0.03 -6.47
CA GLU A 154 24.08 -1.04 -6.86
C GLU A 154 23.43 -2.43 -6.89
N ALA A 155 22.59 -2.75 -5.90
CA ALA A 155 21.81 -3.98 -5.90
C ALA A 155 20.92 -4.10 -7.15
N LEU A 156 20.21 -3.04 -7.51
CA LEU A 156 19.40 -3.00 -8.74
C LEU A 156 20.27 -3.23 -9.99
N LYS A 157 21.40 -2.53 -10.12
CA LYS A 157 22.30 -2.70 -11.28
C LYS A 157 22.80 -4.13 -11.41
N MET A 158 23.17 -4.77 -10.30
CA MET A 158 23.62 -6.17 -10.30
C MET A 158 22.53 -7.14 -10.76
N VAL A 159 21.26 -6.91 -10.38
CA VAL A 159 20.13 -7.75 -10.83
C VAL A 159 19.99 -7.73 -12.36
N PHE A 160 20.21 -6.60 -13.01
CA PHE A 160 20.07 -6.44 -14.46
C PHE A 160 21.34 -6.78 -15.26
N THR A 161 22.52 -6.79 -14.64
CA THR A 161 23.80 -7.04 -15.35
C THR A 161 24.20 -8.52 -15.37
N LYS A 162 23.65 -9.35 -14.46
CA LYS A 162 24.01 -10.76 -14.31
C LYS A 162 22.95 -11.75 -14.85
N SER A 163 22.07 -11.29 -15.76
CA SER A 163 21.10 -12.15 -16.44
C SER A 163 21.61 -12.68 -17.77
#